data_AF-A0A961SE57-F1
#
_entry.id   AF-A0A961SE57-F1
#
_cell.length_a   1.000
_cell.length_b   1.000
_cell.length_c   1.000
_cell.angle_alpha   90.00
_cell.angle_beta   90.00
_cell.angle_gamma   90.00
#
_symmetry.space_group_name_H-M   'P 1'
#
loop_
_entity.id
_entity.type
_entity.pdbx_description
1 polymer ?
#
loop_
_entity_poly.entity_id
_entity_poly.type
_entity_poly.pdbx_seq_one_letter_code
_entity_poly.pdbx_strand_id
1 'polypeptide(L)'
;MSEFLQRIERIAVMVILAIAVWMPGLAKAETANMPRLFTDQQYVEDVRLNSSLDVTNPEAVLEFVLNSLPDQVTVYPTENYYYFYFYHGGVKWAGNLRFDAETRDEGKVHMSYFRDFTEWQGEETDYTVIWDSERGVDVKKQGDLLYEVTYKGRSVAFQLNQMEGVEPPASIIMESEEYLGPIFDESGFRFFLVFDAPARAFKYILDETAAVADELLKSELSPDISIGRRTGFAFLNDKYAERKVLIGVYGGNIGLNNYLDGPFDQLPDNFLKGDELRKAILVLSPELDGTIDRFGNSENDTVRYLIAPYMSYEYEYDLGAFLECGKAATPRAYYACLNISGSSRSYNSSEETKDQPPSSNTTGN
;
A
#
# COMPACT_ATOMS: atom_id res chain seq x y z
N MET A 1 75.78 -49.40 22.09
CA MET A 1 74.70 -50.42 21.99
C MET A 1 73.90 -50.31 23.27
N SER A 2 72.73 -49.70 23.35
CA SER A 2 71.66 -49.64 22.38
C SER A 2 70.89 -48.33 22.60
N GLU A 3 71.23 -47.35 21.78
CA GLU A 3 70.56 -46.05 21.64
C GLU A 3 69.49 -46.12 20.53
N PHE A 4 68.93 -47.31 20.22
CA PHE A 4 68.21 -47.53 18.96
C PHE A 4 66.86 -48.25 19.05
N LEU A 5 66.38 -48.64 20.24
CA LEU A 5 65.17 -49.47 20.37
C LEU A 5 64.05 -48.93 21.27
N GLN A 6 64.12 -47.68 21.76
CA GLN A 6 63.01 -47.05 22.48
C GLN A 6 62.53 -45.76 21.79
N ARG A 7 62.61 -45.73 20.46
CA ARG A 7 62.07 -44.65 19.60
C ARG A 7 60.76 -45.02 18.87
N ILE A 8 60.11 -46.12 19.24
CA ILE A 8 58.84 -46.55 18.63
C ILE A 8 57.80 -46.84 19.72
N GLU A 9 57.45 -45.82 20.49
CA GLU A 9 56.10 -45.65 21.05
C GLU A 9 55.69 -44.17 20.89
N ARG A 10 55.98 -43.64 19.70
CA ARG A 10 55.25 -42.49 19.14
C ARG A 10 54.06 -43.08 18.42
N ILE A 11 52.89 -43.03 19.06
CA ILE A 11 51.53 -42.90 18.50
C ILE A 11 50.58 -43.34 19.63
N ALA A 12 49.59 -42.51 19.92
CA ALA A 12 48.43 -42.79 20.78
C ALA A 12 48.56 -42.59 22.29
N VAL A 13 49.06 -41.44 22.76
CA VAL A 13 48.41 -40.70 23.88
C VAL A 13 48.64 -39.21 23.65
N MET A 14 47.96 -38.64 22.67
CA MET A 14 47.92 -37.18 22.47
C MET A 14 46.54 -36.78 21.94
N VAL A 15 45.50 -37.11 22.69
CA VAL A 15 44.15 -36.59 22.47
C VAL A 15 43.56 -36.29 23.84
N ILE A 16 42.92 -35.13 23.95
CA ILE A 16 42.19 -34.61 25.12
C ILE A 16 43.07 -33.93 26.19
N LEU A 17 43.91 -32.98 25.76
CA LEU A 17 44.16 -31.78 26.57
C LEU A 17 43.09 -30.77 26.17
N ALA A 18 42.15 -30.57 27.09
CA ALA A 18 40.99 -29.71 26.95
C ALA A 18 41.44 -28.26 26.67
N ILE A 19 41.47 -27.91 25.38
CA ILE A 19 41.30 -26.53 24.95
C ILE A 19 39.81 -26.24 25.12
N ALA A 20 39.40 -25.91 26.35
CA ALA A 20 38.21 -25.12 26.57
C ALA A 20 38.51 -23.72 26.02
N VAL A 21 38.40 -23.59 24.70
CA VAL A 21 38.24 -22.29 24.05
C VAL A 21 36.97 -21.73 24.68
N TRP A 22 37.13 -20.78 25.59
CA TRP A 22 36.17 -19.71 25.79
C TRP A 22 35.97 -19.06 24.41
N MET A 23 35.11 -19.64 23.60
CA MET A 23 34.37 -18.86 22.63
C MET A 23 33.30 -18.21 23.49
N PRO A 24 33.40 -16.91 23.85
CA PRO A 24 32.17 -16.19 24.06
C PRO A 24 31.43 -16.36 22.74
N GLY A 25 30.42 -17.24 22.75
CA GLY A 25 29.42 -17.22 21.71
C GLY A 25 28.99 -15.77 21.66
N LEU A 26 29.36 -15.09 20.58
CA LEU A 26 28.65 -13.93 20.10
C LEU A 26 27.24 -14.44 19.80
N ALA A 27 26.46 -14.66 20.84
CA ALA A 27 25.04 -14.39 20.78
C ALA A 27 25.02 -12.94 20.30
N LYS A 28 24.78 -12.75 18.99
CA LYS A 28 24.13 -11.53 18.54
C LYS A 28 22.95 -11.43 19.47
N ALA A 29 23.01 -10.49 20.43
CA ALA A 29 21.82 -10.06 21.10
C ALA A 29 20.88 -9.73 19.94
N GLU A 30 19.80 -10.51 19.83
CA GLU A 30 18.61 -10.03 19.16
C GLU A 30 18.35 -8.68 19.82
N THR A 31 18.74 -7.60 19.16
CA THR A 31 18.31 -6.27 19.55
C THR A 31 16.81 -6.41 19.53
N ALA A 32 16.22 -6.48 20.72
CA ALA A 32 14.78 -6.52 20.88
C ALA A 32 14.22 -5.44 19.96
N ASN A 33 13.31 -5.82 19.07
CA ASN A 33 12.62 -4.90 18.17
C ASN A 33 11.76 -3.98 19.04
N MET A 34 12.39 -2.99 19.65
CA MET A 34 11.73 -2.00 20.48
C MET A 34 10.95 -1.05 19.55
N PRO A 35 9.76 -0.61 19.95
CA PRO A 35 9.04 0.41 19.20
C PRO A 35 9.90 1.65 19.00
N ARG A 36 9.81 2.26 17.81
CA ARG A 36 10.41 3.58 17.58
C ARG A 36 9.63 4.63 18.38
N LEU A 37 10.34 5.42 19.17
CA LEU A 37 9.77 6.57 19.86
C LEU A 37 9.66 7.75 18.89
N PHE A 38 8.44 8.27 18.72
CA PHE A 38 8.17 9.54 18.06
C PHE A 38 7.74 10.54 19.13
N THR A 39 8.33 11.74 19.11
CA THR A 39 8.09 12.74 20.16
C THR A 39 7.49 14.00 19.56
N ASP A 40 6.68 14.69 20.36
CA ASP A 40 6.21 16.03 20.04
C ASP A 40 7.38 17.00 19.82
N GLN A 41 8.47 16.86 20.59
CA GLN A 41 9.68 17.66 20.39
C GLN A 41 10.22 17.51 18.95
N GLN A 42 10.34 16.29 18.45
CA GLN A 42 10.81 16.05 17.08
C GLN A 42 9.88 16.70 16.05
N TYR A 43 8.56 16.54 16.22
CA TYR A 43 7.57 17.21 15.37
C TYR A 43 7.74 18.74 15.38
N VAL A 44 7.82 19.35 16.56
CA VAL A 44 7.97 20.81 16.72
C VAL A 44 9.29 21.31 16.14
N GLU A 45 10.37 20.54 16.26
CA GLU A 45 11.67 20.86 15.66
C GLU A 45 11.60 20.82 14.13
N ASP A 46 10.94 19.80 13.56
CA ASP A 46 10.78 19.64 12.10
C ASP A 46 9.91 20.75 11.49
N VAL A 47 8.76 21.10 12.08
CA VAL A 47 7.88 22.16 11.56
C VAL A 47 8.51 23.56 11.67
N ARG A 48 9.43 23.75 12.63
CA ARG A 48 10.14 25.02 12.84
C ARG A 48 11.42 25.12 12.03
N LEU A 49 11.82 24.04 11.37
CA LEU A 49 13.02 24.03 10.54
C LEU A 49 12.82 24.99 9.35
N ASN A 50 13.65 26.02 9.29
CA ASN A 50 13.71 26.89 8.14
C ASN A 50 14.70 26.29 7.13
N SER A 51 14.19 25.46 6.21
CA SER A 51 14.99 24.87 5.15
C SER A 51 15.04 25.77 3.92
N SER A 52 16.17 25.73 3.19
CA SER A 52 16.35 26.45 1.93
C SER A 52 15.90 25.64 0.70
N LEU A 53 15.10 24.59 0.90
CA LEU A 53 14.59 23.76 -0.18
C LEU A 53 13.61 24.59 -1.04
N ASP A 54 13.86 24.67 -2.34
CA ASP A 54 12.90 25.26 -3.27
C ASP A 54 11.84 24.22 -3.66
N VAL A 55 10.75 24.20 -2.91
CA VAL A 55 9.61 23.30 -3.16
C VAL A 55 8.89 23.58 -4.49
N THR A 56 9.14 24.71 -5.15
CA THR A 56 8.57 25.01 -6.47
C THR A 56 9.41 24.43 -7.61
N ASN A 57 10.57 23.85 -7.30
CA ASN A 57 11.47 23.21 -8.24
C ASN A 57 11.49 21.68 -8.04
N PRO A 58 10.82 20.89 -8.91
CA PRO A 58 10.79 19.44 -8.79
C PRO A 58 12.16 18.77 -8.80
N GLU A 59 13.17 19.33 -9.48
CA GLU A 59 14.54 18.78 -9.46
C GLU A 59 15.17 18.89 -8.07
N ALA A 60 14.94 20.02 -7.39
CA ALA A 60 15.45 20.24 -6.03
C ALA A 60 14.76 19.31 -5.02
N VAL A 61 13.46 19.06 -5.20
CA VAL A 61 12.70 18.12 -4.36
C VAL A 61 13.14 16.68 -4.60
N LEU A 62 13.31 16.24 -5.85
CA LEU A 62 13.83 14.90 -6.14
C LEU A 62 15.22 14.69 -5.53
N GLU A 63 16.13 15.67 -5.69
CA GLU A 63 17.46 15.63 -5.09
C GLU A 63 17.40 15.52 -3.56
N PHE A 64 16.54 16.30 -2.93
CA PHE A 64 16.33 16.26 -1.48
C PHE A 64 15.81 14.89 -1.03
N VAL A 65 14.80 14.34 -1.70
CA VAL A 65 14.21 13.03 -1.36
C VAL A 65 15.29 11.96 -1.46
N LEU A 66 15.95 11.80 -2.62
CA LEU A 66 16.95 10.74 -2.81
C LEU A 66 18.15 10.85 -1.86
N ASN A 67 18.58 12.06 -1.51
CA ASN A 67 19.66 12.27 -0.55
C ASN A 67 19.23 12.01 0.91
N SER A 68 17.93 12.05 1.20
CA SER A 68 17.40 11.79 2.55
C SER A 68 17.13 10.31 2.80
N LEU A 69 17.04 9.50 1.73
CA LEU A 69 16.82 8.07 1.83
C LEU A 69 18.10 7.30 2.13
N PRO A 70 18.01 6.14 2.82
CA PRO A 70 19.11 5.17 2.84
C PRO A 70 19.40 4.64 1.43
N ASP A 71 20.48 3.89 1.27
CA ASP A 71 20.89 3.33 -0.04
C ASP A 71 19.86 2.36 -0.62
N GLN A 72 19.01 1.78 0.23
CA GLN A 72 17.93 0.90 -0.19
C GLN A 72 16.68 1.13 0.66
N VAL A 73 15.53 1.18 0.00
CA VAL A 73 14.19 1.27 0.61
C VAL A 73 13.26 0.18 0.06
N THR A 74 12.20 -0.09 0.81
CA THR A 74 11.11 -0.99 0.38
C THR A 74 9.89 -0.15 0.01
N VAL A 75 9.30 -0.45 -1.14
CA VAL A 75 8.00 0.08 -1.57
C VAL A 75 6.96 -0.97 -1.19
N TYR A 76 6.16 -0.68 -0.16
CA TYR A 76 5.22 -1.66 0.42
C TYR A 76 3.92 -1.84 -0.37
N PRO A 77 3.27 -0.78 -0.89
CA PRO A 77 2.01 -0.96 -1.58
C PRO A 77 2.20 -1.73 -2.88
N THR A 78 1.28 -2.65 -3.19
CA THR A 78 1.38 -3.48 -4.41
C THR A 78 1.19 -2.71 -5.71
N GLU A 79 0.65 -1.50 -5.61
CA GLU A 79 0.54 -0.52 -6.70
C GLU A 79 1.86 0.24 -6.99
N ASN A 80 2.90 0.01 -6.18
CA ASN A 80 4.27 0.50 -6.37
C ASN A 80 4.53 1.98 -6.05
N TYR A 81 3.81 2.53 -5.07
CA TYR A 81 4.01 3.90 -4.57
C TYR A 81 4.92 3.92 -3.35
N TYR A 82 6.06 4.60 -3.48
CA TYR A 82 6.91 4.94 -2.34
C TYR A 82 6.46 6.30 -1.78
N TYR A 83 5.58 6.28 -0.79
CA TYR A 83 5.10 7.50 -0.14
C TYR A 83 6.16 8.12 0.77
N PHE A 84 6.22 9.44 0.77
CA PHE A 84 7.05 10.22 1.67
C PHE A 84 6.32 11.49 2.12
N TYR A 85 6.80 12.08 3.21
CA TYR A 85 6.44 13.44 3.59
C TYR A 85 7.62 14.14 4.25
N PHE A 86 7.58 15.48 4.25
CA PHE A 86 8.53 16.32 4.97
C PHE A 86 7.86 17.64 5.37
N TYR A 87 8.47 18.37 6.31
CA TYR A 87 8.03 19.71 6.66
C TYR A 87 8.91 20.76 5.99
N HIS A 88 8.28 21.80 5.44
CA HIS A 88 8.95 22.96 4.88
C HIS A 88 8.13 24.22 5.15
N GLY A 89 8.73 25.21 5.82
CA GLY A 89 8.04 26.47 6.13
C GLY A 89 6.82 26.31 7.04
N GLY A 90 6.81 25.31 7.92
CA GLY A 90 5.68 24.98 8.78
C GLY A 90 4.53 24.21 8.09
N VAL A 91 4.70 23.83 6.82
CA VAL A 91 3.71 23.09 6.03
C VAL A 91 4.19 21.66 5.82
N LYS A 92 3.28 20.68 5.97
CA LYS A 92 3.56 19.29 5.60
C LYS A 92 3.41 19.16 4.10
N TRP A 93 4.45 18.65 3.46
CA TRP A 93 4.43 18.24 2.06
C TRP A 93 4.37 16.72 2.02
N ALA A 94 3.42 16.19 1.27
CA ALA A 94 3.28 14.76 1.00
C ALA A 94 3.63 14.49 -0.46
N GLY A 95 4.01 13.26 -0.77
CA GLY A 95 4.30 12.87 -2.13
C GLY A 95 4.61 11.39 -2.27
N ASN A 96 4.93 10.99 -3.48
CA ASN A 96 5.32 9.63 -3.80
C ASN A 96 6.34 9.58 -4.95
N LEU A 97 7.08 8.46 -4.99
CA LEU A 97 7.72 7.95 -6.20
C LEU A 97 6.95 6.69 -6.64
N ARG A 98 6.29 6.73 -7.79
CA ARG A 98 5.54 5.59 -8.35
C ARG A 98 6.37 4.88 -9.42
N PHE A 99 6.58 3.57 -9.21
CA PHE A 99 7.16 2.64 -10.18
C PHE A 99 6.04 1.95 -10.94
N ASP A 100 5.41 2.73 -11.80
CA ASP A 100 4.26 2.32 -12.60
C ASP A 100 4.56 1.06 -13.42
N ALA A 101 3.61 0.12 -13.43
CA ALA A 101 3.83 -1.22 -14.00
C ALA A 101 4.05 -1.21 -15.52
N GLU A 102 3.56 -0.20 -16.21
CA GLU A 102 3.70 -0.06 -17.66
C GLU A 102 5.01 0.63 -18.04
N THR A 103 5.45 1.60 -17.23
CA THR A 103 6.54 2.51 -17.63
C THR A 103 7.86 2.30 -16.87
N ARG A 104 7.87 1.63 -15.72
CA ARG A 104 9.10 1.45 -14.91
C ARG A 104 10.22 0.70 -15.63
N ASP A 105 9.88 -0.28 -16.47
CA ASP A 105 10.85 -1.07 -17.23
C ASP A 105 11.41 -0.30 -18.43
N GLU A 106 10.80 0.84 -18.79
CA GLU A 106 11.30 1.79 -19.79
C GLU A 106 12.30 2.79 -19.19
N GLY A 107 12.65 2.65 -17.92
CA GLY A 107 13.54 3.57 -17.22
C GLY A 107 12.86 4.85 -16.75
N LYS A 108 11.56 4.77 -16.41
CA LYS A 108 10.77 5.89 -15.90
C LYS A 108 10.40 5.71 -14.43
N VAL A 109 10.34 6.82 -13.69
CA VAL A 109 9.73 6.89 -12.36
C VAL A 109 8.89 8.16 -12.28
N HIS A 110 7.66 8.04 -11.77
CA HIS A 110 6.75 9.16 -11.63
C HIS A 110 6.95 9.74 -10.22
N MET A 111 7.02 11.07 -10.12
CA MET A 111 7.06 11.76 -8.83
C MET A 111 5.92 12.74 -8.76
N SER A 112 5.12 12.64 -7.71
CA SER A 112 4.13 13.64 -7.35
C SER A 112 4.39 14.14 -5.94
N TYR A 113 4.25 15.44 -5.72
CA TYR A 113 4.27 16.01 -4.37
C TYR A 113 3.43 17.28 -4.29
N PHE A 114 2.88 17.51 -3.10
CA PHE A 114 1.85 18.52 -2.85
C PHE A 114 1.83 18.89 -1.36
N ARG A 115 1.13 19.97 -1.04
CA ARG A 115 0.85 20.29 0.37
C ARG A 115 -0.21 19.33 0.87
N ASP A 116 0.08 18.70 2.00
CA ASP A 116 -0.80 17.69 2.57
C ASP A 116 -2.20 18.26 2.79
N PHE A 117 -3.21 17.47 2.44
CA PHE A 117 -4.59 17.91 2.49
C PHE A 117 -5.00 18.31 3.90
N THR A 118 -5.75 19.40 4.00
CA THR A 118 -6.47 19.75 5.22
C THR A 118 -7.89 20.13 4.87
N GLU A 119 -8.87 19.63 5.64
CA GLU A 119 -10.30 19.84 5.36
C GLU A 119 -10.69 21.32 5.21
N TRP A 120 -9.95 22.23 5.85
CA TRP A 120 -10.24 23.67 5.84
C TRP A 120 -9.60 24.45 4.68
N GLN A 121 -8.54 23.92 4.05
CA GLN A 121 -7.89 24.57 2.89
C GLN A 121 -8.33 23.95 1.56
N GLY A 122 -8.79 22.69 1.57
CA GLY A 122 -9.07 21.94 0.35
C GLY A 122 -7.79 21.46 -0.33
N GLU A 123 -7.93 20.96 -1.56
CA GLU A 123 -6.82 20.55 -2.41
C GLU A 123 -6.05 21.77 -2.95
N GLU A 124 -4.72 21.66 -3.00
CA GLU A 124 -3.84 22.68 -3.54
C GLU A 124 -3.17 22.21 -4.85
N THR A 125 -2.22 22.97 -5.39
CA THR A 125 -1.52 22.61 -6.62
C THR A 125 -0.55 21.45 -6.40
N ASP A 126 -0.69 20.42 -7.23
CA ASP A 126 0.22 19.28 -7.27
C ASP A 126 1.35 19.50 -8.28
N TYR A 127 2.54 19.00 -7.94
CA TYR A 127 3.67 18.90 -8.86
C TYR A 127 3.83 17.44 -9.28
N THR A 128 3.53 17.13 -10.55
CA THR A 128 3.72 15.79 -11.12
C THR A 128 4.74 15.82 -12.25
N VAL A 129 5.76 14.96 -12.15
CA VAL A 129 6.84 14.85 -13.14
C VAL A 129 7.17 13.38 -13.38
N ILE A 130 7.28 13.00 -14.64
CA ILE A 130 7.88 11.72 -15.06
C ILE A 130 9.37 11.96 -15.25
N TRP A 131 10.19 11.22 -14.52
CA TRP A 131 11.64 11.27 -14.58
C TRP A 131 12.18 10.12 -15.41
N ASP A 132 13.13 10.45 -16.27
CA ASP A 132 13.85 9.52 -17.14
C ASP A 132 15.23 10.10 -17.48
N SER A 133 15.94 9.40 -18.36
CA SER A 133 17.30 9.80 -18.76
C SER A 133 17.36 11.15 -19.47
N GLU A 134 16.28 11.61 -20.12
CA GLU A 134 16.23 12.93 -20.78
C GLU A 134 16.22 14.06 -19.75
N ARG A 135 15.74 13.77 -18.54
CA ARG A 135 15.76 14.68 -17.37
C ARG A 135 16.93 14.40 -16.42
N GLY A 136 17.91 13.61 -16.84
CA GLY A 136 19.12 13.32 -16.07
C GLY A 136 18.93 12.33 -14.92
N VAL A 137 17.81 11.59 -14.91
CA VAL A 137 17.52 10.53 -13.94
C VAL A 137 17.70 9.17 -14.62
N ASP A 138 18.57 8.33 -14.09
CA ASP A 138 18.79 6.98 -14.61
C ASP A 138 18.04 5.99 -13.73
N VAL A 139 16.98 5.37 -14.28
CA VAL A 139 16.21 4.31 -13.60
C VAL A 139 16.57 2.97 -14.24
N LYS A 140 17.15 2.08 -13.45
CA LYS A 140 17.64 0.78 -13.91
C LYS A 140 16.98 -0.36 -13.16
N LYS A 141 16.41 -1.30 -13.91
CA LYS A 141 15.98 -2.59 -13.37
C LYS A 141 17.22 -3.42 -13.01
N GLN A 142 17.41 -3.69 -11.73
CA GLN A 142 18.52 -4.49 -11.18
C GLN A 142 18.11 -5.94 -10.92
N GLY A 143 16.80 -6.22 -10.87
CA GLY A 143 16.24 -7.55 -10.68
C GLY A 143 14.72 -7.51 -10.74
N ASP A 144 14.09 -8.64 -10.40
CA ASP A 144 12.63 -8.71 -10.32
C ASP A 144 12.13 -7.82 -9.19
N LEU A 145 11.29 -6.85 -9.53
CA LEU A 145 10.78 -5.84 -8.60
C LEU A 145 11.87 -5.05 -7.86
N LEU A 146 13.06 -4.88 -8.46
CA LEU A 146 14.15 -4.09 -7.89
C LEU A 146 14.65 -3.06 -8.90
N TYR A 147 14.54 -1.78 -8.55
CA TYR A 147 14.91 -0.66 -9.41
C TYR A 147 15.88 0.27 -8.70
N GLU A 148 16.96 0.66 -9.35
CA GLU A 148 17.87 1.67 -8.88
C GLU A 148 17.55 3.00 -9.56
N VAL A 149 17.32 4.05 -8.77
CA VAL A 149 17.14 5.42 -9.27
C VAL A 149 18.40 6.20 -8.96
N THR A 150 19.04 6.75 -9.99
CA THR A 150 20.26 7.56 -9.88
C THR A 150 20.04 8.98 -10.39
N TYR A 151 20.34 9.97 -9.54
CA TYR A 151 20.31 11.39 -9.89
C TYR A 151 21.49 12.12 -9.26
N LYS A 152 22.22 12.92 -10.06
CA LYS A 152 23.40 13.69 -9.63
C LYS A 152 24.42 12.90 -8.77
N GLY A 153 24.61 11.62 -9.08
CA GLY A 153 25.55 10.74 -8.38
C GLY A 153 25.02 10.12 -7.08
N ARG A 154 23.80 10.43 -6.65
CA ARG A 154 23.07 9.69 -5.61
C ARG A 154 22.29 8.55 -6.28
N SER A 155 22.53 7.32 -5.83
CA SER A 155 21.78 6.13 -6.22
C SER A 155 21.03 5.57 -5.02
N VAL A 156 19.76 5.21 -5.23
CA VAL A 156 18.92 4.54 -4.22
C VAL A 156 18.24 3.35 -4.88
N ALA A 157 18.32 2.18 -4.24
CA ALA A 157 17.62 0.98 -4.65
C ALA A 157 16.22 0.93 -4.03
N PHE A 158 15.21 0.76 -4.87
CA PHE A 158 13.80 0.61 -4.50
C PHE A 158 13.40 -0.84 -4.75
N GLN A 159 13.24 -1.58 -3.66
CA GLN A 159 12.70 -2.92 -3.68
C GLN A 159 11.17 -2.82 -3.61
N LEU A 160 10.49 -3.10 -4.73
CA LEU A 160 9.03 -3.20 -4.74
C LEU A 160 8.60 -4.45 -3.99
N ASN A 161 7.39 -4.38 -3.42
CA ASN A 161 6.92 -5.40 -2.50
C ASN A 161 6.83 -6.76 -3.19
N GLN A 162 7.48 -7.77 -2.59
CA GLN A 162 7.43 -9.12 -3.11
C GLN A 162 6.37 -9.93 -2.39
N MET A 163 5.34 -10.28 -3.15
CA MET A 163 4.21 -11.11 -2.72
C MET A 163 4.07 -12.34 -3.62
N GLU A 164 5.09 -12.67 -4.42
CA GLU A 164 5.09 -13.91 -5.21
C GLU A 164 4.96 -15.13 -4.29
N GLY A 165 4.05 -16.05 -4.66
CA GLY A 165 3.73 -17.23 -3.86
C GLY A 165 2.86 -16.96 -2.64
N VAL A 166 2.47 -15.71 -2.36
CA VAL A 166 1.44 -15.39 -1.38
C VAL A 166 0.08 -15.71 -2.01
N GLU A 167 -0.44 -16.88 -1.66
CA GLU A 167 -1.72 -17.40 -2.16
C GLU A 167 -2.69 -17.65 -1.01
N PRO A 168 -3.99 -17.46 -1.24
CA PRO A 168 -5.00 -17.78 -0.24
C PRO A 168 -5.03 -19.28 0.05
N PRO A 169 -5.21 -19.71 1.31
CA PRO A 169 -5.55 -21.10 1.60
C PRO A 169 -6.76 -21.55 0.77
N ALA A 170 -6.73 -22.76 0.23
CA ALA A 170 -7.80 -23.26 -0.64
C ALA A 170 -9.20 -23.25 0.01
N SER A 171 -9.27 -23.26 1.34
CA SER A 171 -10.52 -23.20 2.11
C SER A 171 -11.18 -21.82 2.18
N ILE A 172 -10.46 -20.73 1.85
CA ILE A 172 -10.99 -19.36 1.96
C ILE A 172 -11.46 -18.78 0.63
N ILE A 173 -11.24 -19.47 -0.50
CA ILE A 173 -11.75 -19.09 -1.82
C ILE A 173 -12.93 -19.99 -2.17
N MET A 174 -14.09 -19.40 -2.45
CA MET A 174 -15.28 -20.14 -2.82
C MET A 174 -15.19 -20.64 -4.26
N GLU A 175 -15.90 -21.71 -4.59
CA GLU A 175 -15.93 -22.27 -5.96
C GLU A 175 -16.40 -21.26 -7.02
N SER A 176 -17.23 -20.28 -6.63
CA SER A 176 -17.73 -19.22 -7.51
C SER A 176 -16.78 -18.02 -7.65
N GLU A 177 -15.66 -18.00 -6.93
CA GLU A 177 -14.75 -16.87 -6.86
C GLU A 177 -13.48 -17.10 -7.66
N GLU A 178 -13.02 -16.05 -8.31
CA GLU A 178 -11.74 -15.96 -8.97
C GLU A 178 -10.78 -15.14 -8.11
N TYR A 179 -9.61 -15.71 -7.80
CA TYR A 179 -8.54 -15.00 -7.11
C TYR A 179 -7.76 -14.15 -8.11
N LEU A 180 -7.71 -12.84 -7.87
CA LEU A 180 -7.05 -11.87 -8.76
C LEU A 180 -5.62 -11.56 -8.35
N GLY A 181 -5.32 -11.55 -7.05
CA GLY A 181 -3.95 -11.38 -6.58
C GLY A 181 -3.84 -10.91 -5.12
N PRO A 182 -2.62 -10.95 -4.57
CA PRO A 182 -2.35 -10.49 -3.21
C PRO A 182 -2.16 -8.98 -3.21
N ILE A 183 -2.79 -8.31 -2.26
CA ILE A 183 -2.67 -6.88 -2.05
C ILE A 183 -1.91 -6.65 -0.77
N PHE A 184 -1.01 -5.68 -0.80
CA PHE A 184 -0.45 -5.05 0.38
C PHE A 184 -0.81 -3.57 0.27
N ASP A 185 -1.58 -3.11 1.23
CA ASP A 185 -2.11 -1.76 1.30
C ASP A 185 -1.18 -0.86 2.14
N GLU A 186 -1.11 0.44 1.89
CA GLU A 186 -0.28 1.38 2.66
C GLU A 186 -0.65 1.45 4.14
N SER A 187 -1.87 1.02 4.53
CA SER A 187 -2.21 0.87 5.94
C SER A 187 -1.39 -0.22 6.63
N GLY A 188 -0.70 -1.08 5.88
CA GLY A 188 0.03 -2.25 6.35
C GLY A 188 -0.79 -3.54 6.38
N PHE A 189 -2.06 -3.48 5.96
CA PHE A 189 -2.89 -4.67 5.79
C PHE A 189 -2.53 -5.43 4.52
N ARG A 190 -2.76 -6.74 4.56
CA ARG A 190 -2.71 -7.61 3.40
C ARG A 190 -4.09 -8.16 3.09
N PHE A 191 -4.39 -8.29 1.82
CA PHE A 191 -5.65 -8.85 1.35
C PHE A 191 -5.45 -9.83 0.20
N PHE A 192 -6.40 -10.72 0.02
CA PHE A 192 -6.62 -11.40 -1.24
C PHE A 192 -7.78 -10.71 -1.95
N LEU A 193 -7.51 -10.15 -3.13
CA LEU A 193 -8.57 -9.62 -3.98
C LEU A 193 -9.22 -10.77 -4.74
N VAL A 194 -10.53 -10.90 -4.59
CA VAL A 194 -11.32 -11.89 -5.31
C VAL A 194 -12.50 -11.27 -6.03
N PHE A 195 -12.93 -11.92 -7.11
CA PHE A 195 -14.14 -11.55 -7.84
C PHE A 195 -15.13 -12.73 -7.88
N ASP A 196 -16.36 -12.48 -7.45
CA ASP A 196 -17.48 -13.42 -7.49
C ASP A 196 -18.40 -13.04 -8.66
N ALA A 197 -18.22 -13.69 -9.81
CA ALA A 197 -18.98 -13.35 -11.03
C ALA A 197 -20.51 -13.56 -10.87
N PRO A 198 -21.00 -14.67 -10.26
CA PRO A 198 -22.43 -14.85 -9.99
C PRO A 198 -23.05 -13.81 -9.06
N ALA A 199 -22.29 -13.33 -8.06
CA ALA A 199 -22.71 -12.25 -7.15
C ALA A 199 -22.42 -10.85 -7.70
N ARG A 200 -21.63 -10.73 -8.79
CA ARG A 200 -21.14 -9.47 -9.36
C ARG A 200 -20.46 -8.60 -8.30
N ALA A 201 -19.53 -9.18 -7.55
CA ALA A 201 -18.94 -8.52 -6.39
C ALA A 201 -17.43 -8.75 -6.32
N PHE A 202 -16.67 -7.67 -6.17
CA PHE A 202 -15.31 -7.74 -5.64
C PHE A 202 -15.36 -7.93 -4.12
N LYS A 203 -14.34 -8.57 -3.54
CA LYS A 203 -14.18 -8.69 -2.09
C LYS A 203 -12.69 -8.58 -1.75
N TYR A 204 -12.38 -7.84 -0.70
CA TYR A 204 -11.08 -7.90 -0.02
C TYR A 204 -11.19 -8.88 1.14
N ILE A 205 -10.53 -10.03 1.01
CA ILE A 205 -10.43 -11.01 2.09
C ILE A 205 -9.16 -10.73 2.87
N LEU A 206 -9.25 -10.59 4.19
CA LEU A 206 -8.08 -10.39 5.04
C LEU A 206 -7.10 -11.56 4.90
N ASP A 207 -5.84 -11.26 4.60
CA ASP A 207 -4.77 -12.26 4.63
C ASP A 207 -4.30 -12.49 6.08
N GLU A 208 -4.77 -13.58 6.67
CA GLU A 208 -4.35 -14.04 8.00
C GLU A 208 -3.22 -15.10 7.94
N THR A 209 -2.57 -15.30 6.78
CA THR A 209 -1.40 -16.18 6.66
C THR A 209 -0.13 -15.55 7.26
N ALA A 210 -0.16 -14.23 7.46
CA ALA A 210 0.83 -13.46 8.18
C ALA A 210 0.20 -12.73 9.38
N ALA A 211 1.05 -12.16 10.24
CA ALA A 211 0.57 -11.33 11.35
C ALA A 211 -0.17 -10.10 10.81
N VAL A 212 -1.40 -9.90 11.30
CA VAL A 212 -2.21 -8.72 10.97
C VAL A 212 -1.59 -7.49 11.66
N ALA A 213 -1.36 -6.42 10.91
CA ALA A 213 -0.72 -5.19 11.39
C ALA A 213 -1.66 -4.28 12.19
N ASP A 214 -2.58 -4.84 12.97
CA ASP A 214 -3.52 -4.12 13.83
C ASP A 214 -4.07 -5.03 14.93
N GLU A 215 -4.63 -4.42 15.98
CA GLU A 215 -5.44 -5.10 16.98
C GLU A 215 -6.90 -5.09 16.50
N LEU A 216 -7.45 -6.27 16.20
CA LEU A 216 -8.85 -6.42 15.78
C LEU A 216 -9.76 -6.55 17.02
N LEU A 217 -10.51 -5.49 17.30
CA LEU A 217 -11.48 -5.42 18.40
C LEU A 217 -12.82 -5.98 17.95
N LYS A 218 -13.54 -6.67 18.84
CA LYS A 218 -14.93 -7.05 18.55
C LYS A 218 -15.83 -5.83 18.61
N SER A 219 -16.70 -5.67 17.62
CA SER A 219 -17.71 -4.61 17.64
C SER A 219 -18.70 -4.83 18.79
N GLU A 220 -19.22 -3.72 19.33
CA GLU A 220 -20.25 -3.77 20.36
C GLU A 220 -21.61 -4.27 19.81
N LEU A 221 -21.82 -4.21 18.50
CA LEU A 221 -23.06 -4.63 17.84
C LEU A 221 -23.17 -6.13 17.66
N SER A 222 -22.04 -6.77 17.29
CA SER A 222 -22.00 -8.19 16.99
C SER A 222 -20.56 -8.72 17.10
N PRO A 223 -20.36 -9.90 17.70
CA PRO A 223 -19.06 -10.57 17.72
C PRO A 223 -18.58 -11.05 16.34
N ASP A 224 -19.47 -11.04 15.34
CA ASP A 224 -19.13 -11.39 13.95
C ASP A 224 -18.42 -10.24 13.22
N ILE A 225 -18.46 -9.02 13.78
CA ILE A 225 -17.74 -7.87 13.24
C ILE A 225 -16.51 -7.61 14.10
N SER A 226 -15.37 -7.42 13.46
CA SER A 226 -14.13 -7.00 14.10
C SER A 226 -13.60 -5.73 13.45
N ILE A 227 -13.11 -4.77 14.24
CA ILE A 227 -12.67 -3.45 13.77
C ILE A 227 -11.22 -3.24 14.19
N GLY A 228 -10.38 -2.83 13.24
CA GLY A 228 -8.98 -2.47 13.52
C GLY A 228 -8.89 -1.24 14.43
N ARG A 229 -8.16 -1.35 15.54
CA ARG A 229 -7.98 -0.23 16.49
C ARG A 229 -7.31 0.97 15.83
N ARG A 230 -6.31 0.72 14.96
CA ARG A 230 -5.55 1.77 14.29
C ARG A 230 -6.25 2.23 13.01
N THR A 231 -6.74 1.30 12.21
CA THR A 231 -7.22 1.62 10.85
C THR A 231 -8.69 1.95 10.77
N GLY A 232 -9.51 1.46 11.70
CA GLY A 232 -10.96 1.50 11.54
C GLY A 232 -11.44 0.64 10.35
N PHE A 233 -10.65 -0.33 9.89
CA PHE A 233 -11.13 -1.31 8.92
C PHE A 233 -12.05 -2.30 9.64
N ALA A 234 -13.28 -2.41 9.16
CA ALA A 234 -14.31 -3.29 9.68
C ALA A 234 -14.40 -4.57 8.85
N PHE A 235 -14.26 -5.70 9.52
CA PHE A 235 -14.25 -7.03 8.96
C PHE A 235 -15.43 -7.84 9.45
N LEU A 236 -16.16 -8.46 8.53
CA LEU A 236 -17.20 -9.44 8.84
C LEU A 236 -16.61 -10.85 8.77
N ASN A 237 -16.82 -11.64 9.84
CA ASN A 237 -16.62 -13.08 9.79
C ASN A 237 -17.64 -13.68 8.80
N ASP A 238 -17.13 -14.28 7.73
CA ASP A 238 -17.98 -14.82 6.68
C ASP A 238 -18.82 -16.01 7.18
N LYS A 239 -20.12 -15.99 6.87
CA LYS A 239 -21.07 -17.04 7.24
C LYS A 239 -20.79 -18.39 6.53
N TYR A 240 -20.24 -18.35 5.31
CA TYR A 240 -20.10 -19.53 4.46
C TYR A 240 -18.65 -20.00 4.26
N ALA A 241 -17.67 -19.27 4.80
CA ALA A 241 -16.25 -19.61 4.75
C ALA A 241 -15.52 -19.12 6.00
N GLU A 242 -14.46 -19.82 6.42
CA GLU A 242 -13.63 -19.39 7.56
C GLU A 242 -12.67 -18.28 7.13
N ARG A 243 -13.20 -17.06 6.95
CA ARG A 243 -12.45 -15.89 6.51
C ARG A 243 -13.08 -14.59 7.00
N LYS A 244 -12.33 -13.50 6.88
CA LYS A 244 -12.79 -12.15 7.18
C LYS A 244 -12.86 -11.31 5.91
N VAL A 245 -14.03 -10.75 5.62
CA VAL A 245 -14.26 -9.88 4.46
C VAL A 245 -14.29 -8.43 4.94
N LEU A 246 -13.53 -7.55 4.29
CA LEU A 246 -13.62 -6.11 4.53
C LEU A 246 -15.01 -5.62 4.12
N ILE A 247 -15.77 -5.10 5.08
CA ILE A 247 -17.14 -4.59 4.88
C ILE A 247 -17.23 -3.08 5.11
N GLY A 248 -16.25 -2.48 5.78
CA GLY A 248 -16.26 -1.04 6.00
C GLY A 248 -14.90 -0.45 6.25
N VAL A 249 -14.76 0.81 5.89
CA VAL A 249 -13.63 1.67 6.21
C VAL A 249 -14.17 2.93 6.88
N TYR A 250 -13.49 3.38 7.93
CA TYR A 250 -13.90 4.55 8.68
C TYR A 250 -13.89 5.81 7.79
N GLY A 251 -15.05 6.45 7.63
CA GLY A 251 -15.26 7.56 6.71
C GLY A 251 -14.40 8.78 7.00
N GLY A 252 -13.96 8.97 8.25
CA GLY A 252 -13.02 10.04 8.60
C GLY A 252 -11.65 9.87 7.93
N ASN A 253 -11.19 8.65 7.68
CA ASN A 253 -9.95 8.42 6.93
C ASN A 253 -10.13 8.68 5.45
N ILE A 254 -11.26 8.24 4.88
CA ILE A 254 -11.63 8.50 3.49
C ILE A 254 -11.72 10.00 3.21
N GLY A 255 -12.38 10.76 4.08
CA GLY A 255 -12.50 12.21 3.93
C GLY A 255 -11.17 12.95 4.01
N LEU A 256 -10.17 12.38 4.69
CA LEU A 256 -8.83 12.93 4.80
C LEU A 256 -7.87 12.43 3.72
N ASN A 257 -8.25 11.41 2.92
CA ASN A 257 -7.41 10.78 1.90
C ASN A 257 -6.03 10.40 2.47
N ASN A 258 -6.03 9.71 3.62
CA ASN A 258 -4.82 9.28 4.32
C ASN A 258 -4.57 7.78 4.08
N TYR A 259 -3.44 7.22 4.54
CA TYR A 259 -3.08 5.81 4.34
C TYR A 259 -4.04 4.75 4.93
N LEU A 260 -5.19 5.15 5.47
CA LEU A 260 -6.20 4.32 6.12
C LEU A 260 -7.60 4.50 5.49
N ASP A 261 -7.67 5.06 4.29
CA ASP A 261 -8.90 5.25 3.49
C ASP A 261 -9.33 4.01 2.69
N GLY A 262 -8.47 3.00 2.65
CA GLY A 262 -8.78 1.65 2.25
C GLY A 262 -8.13 1.23 0.93
N PRO A 263 -8.15 -0.06 0.60
CA PRO A 263 -7.31 -0.64 -0.45
C PRO A 263 -7.84 -0.42 -1.88
N PHE A 264 -8.66 0.60 -2.11
CA PHE A 264 -9.49 0.70 -3.32
C PHE A 264 -8.70 0.95 -4.61
N ASP A 265 -7.52 1.56 -4.49
CA ASP A 265 -6.57 1.84 -5.56
C ASP A 265 -5.31 0.94 -5.48
N GLN A 266 -5.08 0.27 -4.34
CA GLN A 266 -3.93 -0.61 -4.09
C GLN A 266 -4.01 -1.98 -4.75
N LEU A 267 -4.14 -2.02 -6.07
CA LEU A 267 -4.34 -3.27 -6.83
C LEU A 267 -3.06 -4.12 -6.94
N PRO A 268 -3.17 -5.44 -7.20
CA PRO A 268 -2.03 -6.35 -7.21
C PRO A 268 -1.24 -6.29 -8.54
N ASP A 269 -0.86 -5.09 -8.99
CA ASP A 269 -0.40 -4.82 -10.37
C ASP A 269 0.78 -5.70 -10.81
N ASN A 270 1.69 -5.99 -9.88
CA ASN A 270 2.84 -6.86 -10.15
C ASN A 270 2.49 -8.33 -10.33
N PHE A 271 1.30 -8.75 -9.90
CA PHE A 271 0.92 -10.16 -9.75
C PHE A 271 -0.32 -10.54 -10.60
N LEU A 272 -0.92 -9.60 -11.31
CA LEU A 272 -2.04 -9.84 -12.22
C LEU A 272 -1.64 -10.77 -13.38
N LYS A 273 -2.48 -11.78 -13.64
CA LYS A 273 -2.14 -12.90 -14.55
C LYS A 273 -2.70 -12.78 -15.98
N GLY A 274 -2.63 -11.62 -16.61
CA GLY A 274 -3.29 -11.42 -17.90
C GLY A 274 -4.34 -10.33 -17.77
N ASP A 275 -5.53 -10.57 -18.28
CA ASP A 275 -6.63 -9.58 -18.32
C ASP A 275 -7.73 -9.89 -17.30
N GLU A 276 -7.46 -10.68 -16.27
CA GLU A 276 -8.46 -11.20 -15.31
C GLU A 276 -9.14 -10.05 -14.56
N LEU A 277 -8.35 -9.08 -14.08
CA LEU A 277 -8.90 -7.87 -13.44
C LEU A 277 -9.80 -7.09 -14.40
N ARG A 278 -9.32 -6.80 -15.62
CA ARG A 278 -10.12 -6.13 -16.65
C ARG A 278 -11.41 -6.89 -16.95
N LYS A 279 -11.36 -8.21 -17.11
CA LYS A 279 -12.55 -9.06 -17.33
C LYS A 279 -13.53 -8.95 -16.17
N ALA A 280 -13.05 -8.98 -14.93
CA ALA A 280 -13.88 -8.79 -13.74
C ALA A 280 -14.56 -7.41 -13.72
N ILE A 281 -13.81 -6.34 -14.04
CA ILE A 281 -14.35 -4.98 -14.17
C ILE A 281 -15.44 -4.94 -15.25
N LEU A 282 -15.20 -5.53 -16.42
CA LEU A 282 -16.18 -5.55 -17.53
C LEU A 282 -17.43 -6.37 -17.25
N VAL A 283 -17.40 -7.31 -16.29
CA VAL A 283 -18.63 -7.94 -15.80
C VAL A 283 -19.49 -6.88 -15.12
N LEU A 284 -18.92 -6.00 -14.30
CA LEU A 284 -19.65 -4.94 -13.59
C LEU A 284 -20.05 -3.77 -14.50
N SER A 285 -19.12 -3.34 -15.34
CA SER A 285 -19.21 -2.16 -16.22
C SER A 285 -18.82 -2.50 -17.67
N PRO A 286 -19.70 -3.21 -18.42
CA PRO A 286 -19.44 -3.59 -19.81
C PRO A 286 -19.15 -2.41 -20.75
N GLU A 287 -19.65 -1.22 -20.42
CA GLU A 287 -19.44 0.03 -21.15
C GLU A 287 -17.98 0.49 -21.21
N LEU A 288 -17.11 -0.06 -20.35
CA LEU A 288 -15.67 0.22 -20.34
C LEU A 288 -14.88 -0.64 -21.33
N ASP A 289 -15.53 -1.51 -22.11
CA ASP A 289 -14.82 -2.35 -23.06
C ASP A 289 -14.14 -1.50 -24.14
N GLY A 290 -12.82 -1.68 -24.24
CA GLY A 290 -11.95 -0.92 -25.13
C GLY A 290 -11.48 0.42 -24.59
N THR A 291 -11.96 0.88 -23.43
CA THR A 291 -11.56 2.18 -22.84
C THR A 291 -10.67 2.05 -21.61
N ILE A 292 -10.56 0.83 -21.06
CA ILE A 292 -9.63 0.51 -19.97
C ILE A 292 -8.58 -0.53 -20.39
N ASP A 293 -7.38 -0.37 -19.84
CA ASP A 293 -6.29 -1.31 -19.93
C ASP A 293 -6.50 -2.56 -19.05
N ARG A 294 -5.46 -3.39 -18.91
CA ARG A 294 -5.50 -4.60 -18.06
C ARG A 294 -5.52 -4.31 -16.55
N PHE A 295 -5.09 -3.11 -16.14
CA PHE A 295 -4.99 -2.64 -14.74
C PHE A 295 -6.23 -1.85 -14.29
N GLY A 296 -7.12 -1.53 -15.23
CA GLY A 296 -8.32 -0.72 -15.00
C GLY A 296 -8.10 0.78 -15.20
N ASN A 297 -6.96 1.22 -15.77
CA ASN A 297 -6.69 2.60 -16.12
C ASN A 297 -7.38 2.98 -17.43
N SER A 298 -7.85 4.22 -17.54
CA SER A 298 -8.34 4.81 -18.80
C SER A 298 -7.21 5.06 -19.81
N GLU A 299 -7.55 5.28 -21.08
CA GLU A 299 -6.56 5.50 -22.17
C GLU A 299 -5.48 6.58 -21.94
N ASN A 300 -5.67 7.48 -20.97
CA ASN A 300 -4.71 8.54 -20.63
C ASN A 300 -4.15 8.41 -19.20
N ASP A 301 -4.39 7.28 -18.52
CA ASP A 301 -4.00 7.03 -17.13
C ASP A 301 -4.53 8.06 -16.13
N THR A 302 -5.56 8.83 -16.51
CA THR A 302 -6.12 9.90 -15.68
C THR A 302 -7.10 9.39 -14.64
N VAL A 303 -7.69 8.22 -14.87
CA VAL A 303 -8.70 7.62 -14.01
C VAL A 303 -8.48 6.13 -13.96
N ARG A 304 -8.49 5.58 -12.75
CA ARG A 304 -8.48 4.14 -12.50
C ARG A 304 -9.87 3.69 -12.02
N TYR A 305 -10.31 2.51 -12.45
CA TYR A 305 -11.55 1.93 -11.95
C TYR A 305 -11.49 1.71 -10.43
N LEU A 306 -12.42 2.33 -9.71
CA LEU A 306 -12.49 2.27 -8.26
C LEU A 306 -13.04 0.91 -7.77
N ILE A 307 -12.26 0.15 -7.00
CA ILE A 307 -12.69 -1.11 -6.41
C ILE A 307 -12.87 -0.93 -4.90
N ALA A 308 -14.03 -0.40 -4.50
CA ALA A 308 -14.39 -0.18 -3.10
C ALA A 308 -15.68 -0.94 -2.72
N PRO A 309 -15.67 -2.29 -2.60
CA PRO A 309 -16.85 -3.09 -2.27
C PRO A 309 -17.16 -3.08 -0.77
N TYR A 310 -17.00 -1.93 -0.11
CA TYR A 310 -17.19 -1.74 1.33
C TYR A 310 -17.84 -0.39 1.62
N MET A 311 -18.41 -0.25 2.82
CA MET A 311 -19.06 0.97 3.28
C MET A 311 -18.04 1.99 3.81
N SER A 312 -18.20 3.27 3.46
CA SER A 312 -17.65 4.36 4.27
C SER A 312 -18.57 4.58 5.46
N TYR A 313 -18.13 4.19 6.66
CA TYR A 313 -18.96 4.23 7.88
C TYR A 313 -18.50 5.33 8.85
N GLU A 314 -19.43 5.99 9.54
CA GLU A 314 -19.10 7.01 10.55
C GLU A 314 -19.17 6.45 11.97
N TYR A 315 -20.09 5.51 12.20
CA TYR A 315 -20.32 4.90 13.49
C TYR A 315 -20.42 3.39 13.35
N GLU A 316 -20.08 2.64 14.41
CA GLU A 316 -20.19 1.19 14.36
C GLU A 316 -21.59 0.74 13.91
N TYR A 317 -22.66 1.42 14.37
CA TYR A 317 -24.05 1.01 14.06
C TYR A 317 -24.39 1.02 12.57
N ASP A 318 -23.66 1.77 11.75
CA ASP A 318 -23.81 1.77 10.28
C ASP A 318 -23.51 0.38 9.71
N LEU A 319 -22.57 -0.35 10.33
CA LEU A 319 -22.18 -1.71 9.98
C LEU A 319 -23.29 -2.74 10.26
N GLY A 320 -24.33 -2.37 11.01
CA GLY A 320 -25.50 -3.20 11.27
C GLY A 320 -26.22 -3.66 10.00
N ALA A 321 -26.08 -2.92 8.88
CA ALA A 321 -26.62 -3.31 7.58
C ALA A 321 -26.11 -4.69 7.10
N PHE A 322 -24.86 -5.04 7.43
CA PHE A 322 -24.26 -6.31 7.03
C PHE A 322 -24.75 -7.51 7.87
N LEU A 323 -25.24 -7.26 9.09
CA LEU A 323 -25.84 -8.32 9.92
C LEU A 323 -27.15 -8.83 9.31
N GLU A 324 -27.89 -7.96 8.63
CA GLU A 324 -29.08 -8.35 7.88
C GLU A 324 -28.73 -9.27 6.69
N CYS A 325 -27.57 -9.06 6.04
CA CYS A 325 -27.08 -9.97 5.01
C CYS A 325 -26.88 -11.39 5.55
N GLY A 326 -26.43 -11.54 6.81
CA GLY A 326 -26.29 -12.83 7.49
C GLY A 326 -27.58 -13.66 7.55
N LYS A 327 -28.76 -13.04 7.39
CA LYS A 327 -30.06 -13.73 7.33
C LYS A 327 -30.34 -14.39 5.98
N ALA A 328 -29.57 -14.09 4.94
CA ALA A 328 -29.73 -14.68 3.62
C ALA A 328 -29.61 -16.21 3.66
N ALA A 329 -30.55 -16.88 2.99
CA ALA A 329 -30.68 -18.34 2.98
C ALA A 329 -29.69 -19.04 2.04
N THR A 330 -29.08 -18.31 1.11
CA THR A 330 -28.15 -18.87 0.12
C THR A 330 -26.86 -18.07 0.07
N PRO A 331 -25.71 -18.69 -0.29
CA PRO A 331 -24.44 -17.98 -0.47
C PRO A 331 -24.55 -16.85 -1.49
N ARG A 332 -25.23 -17.08 -2.62
CA ARG A 332 -25.41 -16.05 -3.66
C ARG A 332 -26.15 -14.82 -3.13
N ALA A 333 -27.24 -15.01 -2.39
CA ALA A 333 -27.99 -13.87 -1.83
C ALA A 333 -27.20 -13.14 -0.74
N TYR A 334 -26.40 -13.88 0.04
CA TYR A 334 -25.51 -13.31 1.04
C TYR A 334 -24.43 -12.43 0.41
N TYR A 335 -23.66 -12.96 -0.56
CA TYR A 335 -22.57 -12.21 -1.19
C TYR A 335 -23.06 -11.05 -2.06
N ALA A 336 -24.22 -11.20 -2.72
CA ALA A 336 -24.84 -10.08 -3.41
C ALA A 336 -25.29 -8.97 -2.44
N CYS A 337 -25.68 -9.32 -1.21
CA CYS A 337 -26.06 -8.34 -0.17
C CYS A 337 -24.84 -7.61 0.41
N LEU A 338 -23.68 -8.27 0.52
CA LEU A 338 -22.43 -7.62 0.97
C LEU A 338 -21.92 -6.58 -0.05
N ASN A 339 -22.33 -6.69 -1.31
CA ASN A 339 -21.91 -5.76 -2.34
C ASN A 339 -22.67 -4.44 -2.23
N ILE A 340 -22.06 -3.45 -1.57
CA ILE A 340 -22.58 -2.08 -1.50
C ILE A 340 -22.04 -1.29 -2.69
N SER A 341 -22.41 -1.68 -3.90
CA SER A 341 -22.14 -0.84 -5.07
C SER A 341 -23.04 0.41 -4.99
N GLY A 342 -22.49 1.53 -4.53
CA GLY A 342 -22.98 2.88 -4.84
C GLY A 342 -24.07 3.50 -3.95
N SER A 343 -24.14 3.20 -2.65
CA SER A 343 -24.93 4.03 -1.72
C SER A 343 -24.12 5.15 -1.03
N SER A 344 -22.84 5.30 -1.36
CA SER A 344 -22.11 6.53 -1.05
C SER A 344 -22.57 7.63 -1.99
N ARG A 345 -23.01 8.76 -1.43
CA ARG A 345 -23.18 10.03 -2.15
C ARG A 345 -22.04 10.19 -3.16
N SER A 346 -22.39 10.47 -4.41
CA SER A 346 -21.44 10.82 -5.46
C SER A 346 -20.45 11.86 -4.94
N TYR A 347 -19.20 11.46 -4.71
CA TYR A 347 -18.09 12.39 -4.78
C TYR A 347 -17.86 12.63 -6.28
N ASN A 348 -18.55 13.63 -6.82
CA ASN A 348 -18.23 14.18 -8.12
C ASN A 348 -16.94 14.98 -7.98
N SER A 349 -15.79 14.35 -8.18
CA SER A 349 -14.51 15.03 -8.39
C SER A 349 -14.29 15.27 -9.90
N SER A 350 -15.22 15.94 -10.57
CA SER A 350 -15.01 16.60 -11.87
C SER A 350 -16.35 17.09 -12.44
N GLU A 351 -16.69 18.36 -12.21
CA GLU A 351 -17.41 19.27 -13.13
C GLU A 351 -17.89 20.50 -12.35
N GLU A 352 -17.06 21.53 -12.26
CA GLU A 352 -17.58 22.90 -12.30
C GLU A 352 -16.94 23.62 -13.49
N THR A 353 -17.65 23.50 -14.60
CA THR A 353 -17.51 24.40 -15.73
C THR A 353 -17.61 25.84 -15.27
N LYS A 354 -16.58 26.60 -15.63
CA LYS A 354 -16.51 28.06 -15.62
C LYS A 354 -17.83 28.69 -16.08
N ASP A 355 -18.50 29.39 -15.18
CA ASP A 355 -19.33 30.54 -15.51
C ASP A 355 -19.01 31.67 -14.53
N GLN A 356 -17.99 32.46 -14.87
CA GLN A 356 -17.80 33.78 -14.28
C GLN A 356 -18.91 34.71 -14.81
N PRO A 357 -19.65 35.44 -13.96
CA PRO A 357 -20.48 36.52 -14.42
C PRO A 357 -19.60 37.67 -14.97
N PRO A 358 -20.00 38.34 -16.07
CA PRO A 358 -19.17 39.35 -16.71
C PRO A 358 -18.95 40.54 -15.78
N SER A 359 -17.68 40.89 -15.57
CA SER A 359 -17.28 42.13 -14.92
C SER A 359 -17.78 43.32 -15.74
N SER A 360 -18.76 44.04 -15.21
CA SER A 360 -19.19 45.32 -15.76
C SER A 360 -18.08 46.35 -15.59
N ASN A 361 -17.46 46.71 -16.71
CA ASN A 361 -16.77 48.00 -16.85
C ASN A 361 -17.81 49.12 -16.65
N THR A 362 -17.59 49.96 -15.64
CA THR A 362 -18.16 51.31 -15.64
C THR A 362 -17.02 52.31 -15.57
N THR A 363 -16.85 52.99 -16.69
CA THR A 363 -16.02 54.16 -16.94
C THR A 363 -16.37 55.33 -16.01
N GLY A 364 -15.37 56.19 -15.82
CA GLY A 364 -15.45 57.38 -14.97
C GLY A 364 -16.51 58.41 -15.34
N ASN A 365 -16.86 59.19 -14.32
CA ASN A 365 -16.73 60.64 -14.29
C ASN A 365 -16.55 61.09 -12.85
#